data_AF-V4PY58-F1
#
_entry.id   AF-V4PY58-F1
#
_cell.length_a   1.000
_cell.length_b   1.000
_cell.length_c   1.000
_cell.angle_alpha   90.00
_cell.angle_beta   90.00
_cell.angle_gamma   90.00
#
_symmetry.space_group_name_H-M   'P 1'
#
loop_
_entity.id
_entity.type
_entity.pdbx_description
1 polymer ?
#
loop_
_entity_poly.entity_id
_entity_poly.type
_entity_poly.pdbx_seq_one_letter_code
_entity_poly.pdbx_strand_id
1 'polypeptide(L)'
;MADFLFLMHTLPAGLETAADWDAYITRLNTAGVMRGGSAIGGGACFSKRGDVPAMAAHLGGYIRIEAADMAAAQTFLAGNPVYEAGGVVEIRELPKS
;
A
#
# COMPACT_ATOMS: atom_id res chain seq x y z
N MET A 1 -11.13 -15.49 -3.18
CA MET A 1 -9.95 -14.63 -2.97
C MET A 1 -10.13 -13.36 -3.80
N ALA A 2 -9.85 -12.22 -3.18
CA ALA A 2 -9.93 -10.89 -3.77
C ALA A 2 -8.56 -10.20 -3.66
N ASP A 3 -8.29 -9.29 -4.58
CA ASP A 3 -7.11 -8.45 -4.51
C ASP A 3 -7.42 -7.28 -3.56
N PHE A 4 -6.45 -6.92 -2.73
CA PHE A 4 -6.50 -5.76 -1.86
C PHE A 4 -5.30 -4.86 -2.13
N LEU A 5 -5.52 -3.56 -2.13
CA LEU A 5 -4.51 -2.53 -2.26
C LEU A 5 -4.31 -1.85 -0.92
N PHE A 6 -3.06 -1.89 -0.46
CA PHE A 6 -2.56 -1.18 0.69
C PHE A 6 -1.94 0.10 0.15
N LEU A 7 -2.48 1.24 0.54
CA LEU A 7 -1.97 2.56 0.16
C LEU A 7 -1.33 3.18 1.39
N MET A 8 -0.01 3.34 1.36
CA MET A 8 0.75 3.83 2.49
C MET A 8 0.91 5.34 2.41
N HIS A 9 0.53 6.02 3.50
CA HIS A 9 0.73 7.45 3.63
C HIS A 9 2.20 7.74 3.93
N THR A 10 2.75 8.78 3.31
CA THR A 10 4.14 9.19 3.49
C THR A 10 4.42 9.53 4.96
N LEU A 11 5.50 8.96 5.48
CA LEU A 11 6.01 9.27 6.80
C LEU A 11 7.09 10.36 6.76
N PRO A 12 7.31 11.06 7.88
CA PRO A 12 8.56 11.78 8.12
C PRO A 12 9.79 10.89 7.88
N ALA A 13 10.85 11.48 7.34
CA ALA A 13 12.08 10.77 7.02
C ALA A 13 12.70 10.11 8.28
N GLY A 14 13.18 8.87 8.12
CA GLY A 14 13.88 8.12 9.17
C GLY A 14 13.00 7.27 10.09
N LEU A 15 11.68 7.24 9.87
CA LEU A 15 10.76 6.39 10.64
C LEU A 15 10.64 4.95 10.09
N GLU A 16 11.17 4.71 8.89
CA GLU A 16 11.25 3.40 8.27
C GLU A 16 12.59 3.26 7.53
N THR A 17 13.09 2.04 7.42
CA THR A 17 14.34 1.73 6.73
C THR A 17 14.13 0.75 5.59
N ALA A 18 15.11 0.67 4.68
CA ALA A 18 15.10 -0.33 3.61
C ALA A 18 15.04 -1.78 4.16
N ALA A 19 15.69 -2.04 5.30
CA ALA A 19 15.69 -3.35 5.92
C ALA A 19 14.30 -3.75 6.45
N ASP A 20 13.53 -2.80 6.99
CA ASP A 20 12.15 -3.03 7.45
C ASP A 20 11.26 -3.44 6.26
N TRP A 21 11.42 -2.74 5.13
CA TRP A 21 10.72 -3.07 3.87
C TRP A 21 11.10 -4.44 3.33
N ASP A 22 12.39 -4.78 3.29
CA ASP A 22 12.86 -6.09 2.81
C ASP A 22 12.32 -7.24 3.66
N ALA A 23 12.29 -7.08 4.99
CA ALA A 23 11.74 -8.06 5.91
C ALA A 23 10.23 -8.25 5.70
N TYR A 24 9.48 -7.15 5.57
CA TYR A 24 8.05 -7.18 5.34
C TYR A 24 7.67 -7.81 3.99
N ILE A 25 8.34 -7.39 2.91
CA ILE A 25 8.11 -7.93 1.56
C ILE A 25 8.44 -9.42 1.52
N THR A 26 9.53 -9.84 2.16
CA THR A 26 9.90 -11.25 2.30
C THR A 26 8.78 -12.04 2.99
N ARG A 27 8.23 -11.54 4.11
CA ARG A 27 7.10 -12.17 4.80
C ARG A 27 5.87 -12.32 3.91
N LEU A 28 5.50 -11.30 3.14
CA LEU A 28 4.35 -11.37 2.21
C LEU A 28 4.59 -12.37 1.06
N ASN A 29 5.81 -12.42 0.53
CA ASN A 29 6.19 -13.38 -0.51
C ASN A 29 6.18 -14.82 0.03
N THR A 30 6.74 -15.06 1.21
CA THR A 30 6.70 -16.38 1.87
C THR A 30 5.27 -16.83 2.16
N ALA A 31 4.38 -15.91 2.51
CA ALA A 31 2.95 -16.20 2.67
C ALA A 31 2.21 -16.44 1.33
N GLY A 32 2.85 -16.19 0.19
CA GLY A 32 2.26 -16.40 -1.14
C GLY A 32 1.17 -15.39 -1.53
N VAL A 33 1.02 -14.30 -0.78
CA VAL A 33 -0.06 -13.31 -0.98
C VAL A 33 0.34 -12.11 -1.82
N MET A 34 1.64 -11.84 -1.97
CA MET A 34 2.12 -10.67 -2.70
C MET A 34 1.74 -10.75 -4.19
N ARG A 35 1.18 -9.67 -4.73
CA ARG A 35 0.79 -9.54 -6.15
C ARG A 35 1.40 -8.33 -6.85
N GLY A 36 2.16 -7.50 -6.12
CA GLY A 36 2.88 -6.34 -6.64
C GLY A 36 3.02 -5.24 -5.61
N GLY A 37 3.86 -4.26 -5.88
CA GLY A 37 4.04 -3.09 -5.01
C GLY A 37 5.14 -2.18 -5.52
N SER A 38 5.09 -0.92 -5.13
CA SER A 38 6.14 0.05 -5.46
C SER A 38 6.04 1.29 -4.57
N ALA A 39 7.14 2.03 -4.50
CA ALA A 39 7.10 3.42 -4.06
C ALA A 39 6.35 4.27 -5.11
N ILE A 40 5.65 5.30 -4.65
CA ILE A 40 4.95 6.26 -5.50
C ILE A 40 5.81 7.53 -5.59
N GLY A 41 6.15 7.93 -6.81
CA GLY A 41 6.86 9.18 -7.09
C GLY A 41 5.90 10.35 -7.35
N GLY A 42 6.44 11.43 -7.93
CA GLY A 42 5.61 12.55 -8.39
C GLY A 42 4.62 12.14 -9.49
N GLY A 43 3.68 13.05 -9.81
CA GLY A 43 2.66 12.77 -10.82
C GLY A 43 1.87 14.00 -11.24
N ALA A 44 0.82 13.76 -12.01
CA ALA A 44 -0.15 14.77 -12.45
C ALA A 44 -1.53 14.13 -12.59
N CYS A 45 -2.58 14.93 -12.37
CA CYS A 45 -3.95 14.51 -12.56
C CYS A 45 -4.48 15.03 -13.91
N PHE A 46 -5.20 14.19 -14.65
CA PHE A 46 -5.71 14.50 -15.98
C PHE A 46 -7.21 14.21 -16.05
N SER A 47 -7.99 15.12 -16.63
CA SER A 47 -9.43 14.96 -16.82
C SER A 47 -9.83 15.43 -18.21
N LYS A 48 -10.61 14.61 -18.93
CA LYS A 48 -11.21 15.01 -20.21
C LYS A 48 -12.25 16.13 -20.07
N ARG A 49 -12.81 16.31 -18.86
CA ARG A 49 -13.84 17.32 -18.58
C ARG A 49 -13.27 18.62 -17.98
N GLY A 50 -11.96 18.67 -17.74
CA GLY A 50 -11.28 19.85 -17.20
C GLY A 50 -11.29 19.96 -15.68
N ASP A 51 -12.31 19.40 -15.01
CA ASP A 51 -12.32 19.34 -13.53
C ASP A 51 -11.33 18.27 -13.06
N VAL A 52 -10.24 18.74 -12.43
CA VAL A 52 -9.16 17.91 -11.93
C VAL A 52 -9.04 18.12 -10.42
N PRO A 53 -9.29 17.09 -9.59
CA PRO A 53 -9.09 17.20 -8.16
C PRO A 53 -7.60 17.34 -7.82
N ALA A 54 -7.32 17.80 -6.60
CA ALA A 54 -5.95 17.83 -6.09
C ALA A 54 -5.34 16.42 -6.09
N MET A 55 -4.07 16.33 -6.45
CA MET A 55 -3.32 15.07 -6.41
C MET A 55 -3.20 14.57 -4.96
N ALA A 56 -3.30 13.26 -4.76
CA ALA A 56 -3.09 12.61 -3.48
C ALA A 56 -1.59 12.60 -3.10
N ALA A 57 -1.05 13.78 -2.78
CA ALA A 57 0.38 14.00 -2.54
C ALA A 57 0.93 13.29 -1.30
N HIS A 58 0.06 12.76 -0.43
CA HIS A 58 0.43 12.08 0.79
C HIS A 58 0.62 10.57 0.61
N LEU A 59 0.43 10.00 -0.59
CA LEU A 59 0.65 8.57 -0.83
C LEU A 59 2.10 8.33 -1.25
N GLY A 60 2.84 7.61 -0.42
CA GLY A 60 4.27 7.31 -0.64
C GLY A 60 4.54 5.95 -1.29
N GLY A 61 3.56 5.04 -1.27
CA GLY A 61 3.72 3.71 -1.83
C GLY A 61 2.42 2.92 -1.87
N TYR A 62 2.46 1.81 -2.59
CA TYR A 62 1.36 0.84 -2.57
C TYR A 62 1.89 -0.60 -2.53
N ILE A 63 1.07 -1.49 -1.98
CA ILE A 63 1.23 -2.94 -2.05
C ILE A 63 -0.10 -3.55 -2.49
N ARG A 64 -0.05 -4.50 -3.42
CA ARG A 64 -1.19 -5.33 -3.79
C ARG A 64 -0.98 -6.74 -3.24
N ILE A 65 -1.94 -7.23 -2.49
CA ILE A 65 -1.99 -8.62 -2.01
C ILE A 65 -3.26 -9.30 -2.48
N GLU A 66 -3.27 -10.63 -2.49
CA GLU A 66 -4.48 -11.43 -2.59
C GLU A 66 -4.81 -12.02 -1.21
N ALA A 67 -6.07 -11.89 -0.76
CA ALA A 67 -6.54 -12.44 0.50
C ALA A 67 -7.96 -13.01 0.37
N ALA A 68 -8.44 -13.69 1.41
CA ALA A 68 -9.79 -14.26 1.42
C ALA A 68 -10.86 -13.16 1.47
N ASP A 69 -10.68 -12.18 2.36
CA ASP A 69 -11.57 -11.05 2.63
C ASP A 69 -10.80 -9.89 3.30
N MET A 70 -11.52 -8.82 3.66
CA MET A 70 -10.94 -7.64 4.32
C MET A 70 -10.29 -7.97 5.67
N ALA A 71 -10.88 -8.87 6.46
CA ALA A 71 -10.34 -9.24 7.77
C ALA A 71 -9.00 -9.99 7.60
N ALA A 72 -8.93 -10.92 6.64
CA ALA A 72 -7.69 -11.59 6.28
C ALA A 72 -6.64 -10.60 5.75
N ALA A 73 -7.04 -9.64 4.92
CA ALA A 73 -6.15 -8.59 4.45
C ALA A 73 -5.54 -7.80 5.63
N GLN A 74 -6.35 -7.35 6.59
CA GLN A 74 -5.88 -6.60 7.75
C GLN A 74 -4.79 -7.31 8.55
N THR A 75 -4.78 -8.65 8.60
CA THR A 75 -3.71 -9.40 9.30
C THR A 75 -2.32 -9.18 8.70
N PHE A 76 -2.24 -8.74 7.44
CA PHE A 76 -1.00 -8.41 6.76
C PHE A 76 -0.52 -6.98 7.03
N LEU A 77 -1.23 -6.16 7.83
CA LEU A 77 -0.68 -4.91 8.37
C LEU A 77 0.48 -5.18 9.33
N ALA A 78 0.45 -6.31 10.05
CA ALA A 78 1.52 -6.68 10.96
C ALA A 78 2.85 -6.82 10.20
N GLY A 79 3.83 -6.03 10.62
CA GLY A 79 5.16 -5.89 10.02
C GLY A 79 5.24 -4.88 8.88
N ASN A 80 4.16 -4.19 8.50
CA ASN A 80 4.21 -3.12 7.50
C ASN A 80 4.96 -1.91 8.10
N PRO A 81 6.08 -1.45 7.52
CA PRO A 81 6.91 -0.41 8.14
C PRO A 81 6.15 0.88 8.45
N VAL A 82 5.23 1.30 7.57
CA VAL A 82 4.42 2.50 7.79
C VAL A 82 3.46 2.32 8.97
N TYR A 83 2.80 1.17 9.06
CA TYR A 83 1.88 0.88 10.15
C TYR A 83 2.62 0.75 11.49
N GLU A 84 3.74 0.04 11.54
CA GLU A 84 4.54 -0.16 12.75
C GLU A 84 5.15 1.15 13.27
N ALA A 85 5.45 2.10 12.39
CA ALA A 85 5.89 3.45 12.76
C ALA A 85 4.75 4.38 13.23
N GLY A 86 3.51 3.88 13.35
CA GLY A 86 2.34 4.66 13.75
C GLY A 86 1.74 5.52 12.64
N GLY A 87 2.09 5.21 11.38
CA GLY A 87 1.54 5.85 10.19
C GLY A 87 0.16 5.34 9.80
N VAL A 88 -0.25 5.70 8.58
CA VAL A 88 -1.58 5.34 8.04
C VAL A 88 -1.41 4.48 6.79
N VAL A 89 -2.13 3.35 6.78
CA VAL A 89 -2.27 2.47 5.62
C VAL A 89 -3.75 2.31 5.30
N GLU A 90 -4.19 2.73 4.12
CA GLU A 90 -5.55 2.45 3.64
C GLU A 90 -5.58 1.06 3.00
N ILE A 91 -6.59 0.25 3.33
CA ILE A 91 -6.84 -1.02 2.65
C ILE A 91 -8.11 -0.89 1.81
N ARG A 92 -8.00 -1.17 0.51
CA ARG A 92 -9.13 -1.16 -0.42
C ARG A 92 -9.22 -2.48 -1.16
N GLU A 93 -10.42 -3.03 -1.26
CA GLU A 93 -10.70 -4.18 -2.13
C GLU A 93 -10.66 -3.75 -3.60
N LEU A 94 -10.12 -4.61 -4.47
CA LEU A 94 -10.12 -4.48 -5.92
C LEU A 94 -11.10 -5.51 -6.50
N PRO A 95 -12.34 -5.10 -6.81
CA PRO A 95 -13.33 -6.00 -7.41
C PRO A 95 -12.84 -6.54 -8.76
N LYS A 96 -13.13 -7.81 -9.02
CA LYS A 96 -12.91 -8.42 -10.34
C LYS A 96 -14.02 -7.93 -11.29
N SER A 97 -13.61 -7.47 -12.48
CA SER A 97 -14.53 -7.15 -13.59
C SER A 97 -15.03 -8.41 -14.29
#